data_AF-A0A2V5KSU8-F1
#
_entry.id   AF-A0A2V5KSU8-F1
#
_cell.length_a   1.000
_cell.length_b   1.000
_cell.length_c   1.000
_cell.angle_alpha   90.00
_cell.angle_beta   90.00
_cell.angle_gamma   90.00
#
_symmetry.space_group_name_H-M   'P 1'
#
loop_
_entity.id
_entity.type
_entity.pdbx_description
1 polymer ?
#
loop_
_entity_poly.entity_id
_entity_poly.type
_entity_poly.pdbx_seq_one_letter_code
_entity_poly.pdbx_strand_id
1 'polypeptide(L)'
;VFKTVAVLSGGEKSRLALVRLLLDPPNLLLMDEPTTHLDVGSIDALIGALKQYHGTLIFISHDVHFIRAIATSVLHITAGPAGTGGRLTFYPGDYDYYLDKSKATSARIALTAGRDAPEVNGQKPEVGKQTGSGSRKQKAQKRLEADSRNAVAKARREKEKRVHELEAKIAALEGQQKELAAALEDPAAYTPGGRATAINRDLSALSHDLARLTSEWESVTAMVSAP
;
A
#
# COMPACT_ATOMS: atom_id res chain seq x y z
N VAL A 1 -28.14 0.42 15.63
CA VAL A 1 -28.33 1.77 15.04
C VAL A 1 -28.63 1.59 13.56
N PHE A 2 -29.85 1.88 13.12
CA PHE A 2 -30.22 1.81 11.70
C PHE A 2 -30.02 3.20 11.08
N LYS A 3 -29.02 3.35 10.20
CA LYS A 3 -28.80 4.57 9.41
C LYS A 3 -29.35 4.38 8.00
N THR A 4 -29.92 5.42 7.41
CA THR A 4 -30.36 5.38 6.00
C THR A 4 -29.15 5.48 5.06
N VAL A 5 -29.22 4.84 3.89
CA VAL A 5 -28.10 4.80 2.93
C VAL A 5 -27.68 6.20 2.47
N ALA A 6 -28.61 7.16 2.45
CA ALA A 6 -28.36 8.54 2.05
C ALA A 6 -27.32 9.25 2.92
N VAL A 7 -27.32 8.98 4.24
CA VAL A 7 -26.44 9.64 5.23
C VAL A 7 -25.10 8.95 5.43
N LEU A 8 -24.81 7.88 4.69
CA LEU A 8 -23.52 7.18 4.76
C LEU A 8 -22.42 8.01 4.08
N SER A 9 -21.25 8.04 4.70
CA SER A 9 -20.00 8.56 4.12
C SER A 9 -19.62 7.76 2.86
N GLY A 10 -18.74 8.32 2.02
CA GLY A 10 -18.27 7.64 0.80
C GLY A 10 -17.70 6.24 1.07
N GLY A 11 -16.88 6.10 2.12
CA GLY A 11 -16.32 4.80 2.52
C GLY A 11 -17.36 3.81 3.03
N GLU A 12 -18.37 4.26 3.79
CA GLU A 12 -19.48 3.41 4.22
C GLU A 12 -20.35 2.95 3.03
N LYS A 13 -20.56 3.81 2.03
CA LYS A 13 -21.29 3.46 0.80
C LYS A 13 -20.53 2.43 -0.03
N SER A 14 -19.21 2.57 -0.17
CA SER A 14 -18.37 1.57 -0.86
C SER A 14 -18.38 0.22 -0.15
N ARG A 15 -18.28 0.20 1.20
CA ARG A 15 -18.41 -1.05 1.97
C ARG A 15 -19.79 -1.68 1.80
N LEU A 16 -20.86 -0.89 1.83
CA LEU A 16 -22.22 -1.39 1.60
C LEU A 16 -22.40 -1.97 0.19
N ALA A 17 -21.82 -1.33 -0.83
CA ALA A 17 -21.84 -1.83 -2.21
C ALA A 17 -21.08 -3.16 -2.34
N LEU A 18 -19.93 -3.27 -1.68
CA LEU A 18 -19.13 -4.49 -1.64
C LEU A 18 -19.88 -5.64 -0.96
N VAL A 19 -20.52 -5.37 0.19
CA VAL A 19 -21.37 -6.35 0.88
C VAL A 19 -22.53 -6.79 -0.01
N ARG A 20 -23.21 -5.85 -0.68
CA ARG A 20 -24.31 -6.17 -1.61
C ARG A 20 -23.84 -7.07 -2.75
N LEU A 21 -22.64 -6.82 -3.28
CA LEU A 21 -22.07 -7.60 -4.36
C LEU A 21 -21.64 -9.01 -3.90
N LEU A 22 -21.20 -9.15 -2.65
CA LEU A 22 -20.84 -10.45 -2.07
C LEU A 22 -22.06 -11.31 -1.71
N LEU A 23 -23.25 -10.72 -1.52
CA LEU A 23 -24.49 -11.44 -1.20
C LEU A 23 -25.10 -12.17 -2.39
N ASP A 24 -24.95 -11.64 -3.60
CA ASP A 24 -25.37 -12.28 -4.86
C ASP A 24 -24.24 -12.12 -5.89
N PRO A 25 -23.18 -12.93 -5.75
CA PRO A 25 -21.96 -12.66 -6.46
C PRO A 25 -22.06 -13.13 -7.92
N PRO A 26 -21.69 -12.29 -8.91
CA PRO A 26 -21.74 -12.65 -10.32
C PRO A 26 -20.74 -13.77 -10.64
N ASN A 27 -20.75 -14.31 -11.87
CA ASN A 27 -19.76 -15.32 -12.27
C ASN A 27 -18.35 -14.72 -12.50
N LEU A 28 -18.29 -13.41 -12.79
CA LEU A 28 -17.07 -12.64 -13.02
C LEU A 28 -17.15 -11.34 -12.23
N LEU A 29 -16.11 -11.08 -11.44
CA LEU A 29 -15.99 -9.89 -10.62
C LEU A 29 -14.72 -9.13 -11.00
N LEU A 30 -14.89 -7.85 -11.31
CA LEU A 30 -13.80 -6.91 -11.62
C LEU A 30 -13.72 -5.87 -10.50
N MET A 31 -12.55 -5.75 -9.88
CA MET A 31 -12.33 -4.79 -8.79
C MET A 31 -11.10 -3.94 -9.04
N ASP A 32 -11.30 -2.62 -9.11
CA ASP A 32 -10.20 -1.66 -9.19
C ASP A 32 -9.95 -1.08 -7.79
N GLU A 33 -8.77 -1.33 -7.25
CA GLU A 33 -8.29 -0.87 -5.94
C GLU A 33 -9.31 -1.07 -4.79
N PRO A 34 -9.78 -2.31 -4.53
CA PRO A 34 -10.85 -2.60 -3.57
C PRO A 34 -10.44 -2.41 -2.10
N THR A 35 -9.14 -2.29 -1.82
CA THR A 35 -8.60 -2.04 -0.48
C THR A 35 -8.60 -0.55 -0.10
N THR A 36 -8.90 0.33 -1.05
CA THR A 36 -8.87 1.78 -0.82
C THR A 36 -9.94 2.18 0.19
N HIS A 37 -9.55 3.00 1.17
CA HIS A 37 -10.42 3.46 2.27
C HIS A 37 -10.94 2.35 3.20
N LEU A 38 -10.32 1.16 3.19
CA LEU A 38 -10.56 0.10 4.16
C LEU A 38 -9.49 0.12 5.25
N ASP A 39 -9.90 -0.13 6.49
CA ASP A 39 -8.98 -0.44 7.58
C ASP A 39 -8.54 -1.91 7.51
N VAL A 40 -7.48 -2.25 8.24
CA VAL A 40 -6.87 -3.60 8.20
C VAL A 40 -7.91 -4.69 8.51
N GLY A 41 -8.79 -4.45 9.49
CA GLY A 41 -9.85 -5.41 9.84
C GLY A 41 -10.87 -5.62 8.72
N SER A 42 -11.25 -4.56 7.99
CA SER A 42 -12.14 -4.69 6.82
C SER A 42 -11.44 -5.38 5.64
N ILE A 43 -10.14 -5.17 5.46
CA ILE A 43 -9.35 -5.86 4.44
C ILE A 43 -9.34 -7.37 4.72
N ASP A 44 -9.07 -7.78 5.96
CA ASP A 44 -9.09 -9.20 6.33
C ASP A 44 -10.48 -9.83 6.16
N ALA A 45 -11.54 -9.10 6.51
CA ALA A 45 -12.92 -9.56 6.28
C ALA A 45 -13.23 -9.74 4.78
N LEU A 46 -12.77 -8.80 3.95
CA LEU A 46 -12.90 -8.87 2.50
C LEU A 46 -12.13 -10.07 1.91
N ILE A 47 -10.89 -10.28 2.35
CA ILE A 47 -10.08 -11.44 1.97
C ILE A 47 -10.84 -12.73 2.34
N GLY A 48 -11.40 -12.81 3.55
CA GLY A 48 -12.18 -13.95 4.00
C GLY A 48 -13.39 -14.25 3.11
N ALA A 49 -14.12 -13.21 2.69
CA ALA A 49 -15.26 -13.34 1.78
C ALA A 49 -14.84 -13.77 0.37
N LEU A 50 -13.80 -13.14 -0.19
CA LEU A 50 -13.34 -13.43 -1.55
C LEU A 50 -12.69 -14.80 -1.70
N LYS A 51 -12.10 -15.36 -0.63
CA LYS A 51 -11.60 -16.75 -0.65
C LYS A 51 -12.72 -17.78 -0.83
N GLN A 52 -13.95 -17.45 -0.45
CA GLN A 52 -15.12 -18.32 -0.58
C GLN A 52 -15.89 -18.09 -1.89
N TYR A 53 -15.47 -17.10 -2.68
CA TYR A 53 -16.09 -16.80 -3.95
C TYR A 53 -15.64 -17.81 -5.01
N HIS A 54 -16.61 -18.47 -5.65
CA HIS A 54 -16.37 -19.55 -6.61
C HIS A 54 -16.31 -19.06 -8.07
N GLY A 55 -16.60 -17.78 -8.32
CA GLY A 55 -16.51 -17.19 -9.65
C GLY A 55 -15.09 -16.75 -10.01
N THR A 56 -14.95 -16.13 -11.17
CA THR A 56 -13.67 -15.53 -11.59
C THR A 56 -13.54 -14.15 -10.97
N LEU A 57 -12.37 -13.87 -10.38
CA LEU A 57 -12.05 -12.58 -9.80
C LEU A 57 -10.84 -11.99 -10.51
N ILE A 58 -10.98 -10.78 -11.04
CA ILE A 58 -9.89 -9.96 -11.57
C ILE A 58 -9.84 -8.70 -10.73
N PHE A 59 -8.68 -8.39 -10.17
CA PHE A 59 -8.51 -7.21 -9.35
C PHE A 59 -7.19 -6.50 -9.62
N ILE A 60 -7.19 -5.21 -9.35
CA ILE A 60 -6.01 -4.35 -9.33
C ILE A 60 -5.84 -3.88 -7.88
N SER A 61 -4.66 -4.07 -7.32
CA SER A 61 -4.36 -3.57 -5.98
C SER A 61 -2.87 -3.30 -5.83
N HIS A 62 -2.53 -2.29 -5.03
CA HIS A 62 -1.17 -2.04 -4.55
C HIS A 62 -0.90 -2.68 -3.16
N ASP A 63 -1.90 -3.30 -2.53
CA ASP A 63 -1.76 -3.96 -1.23
C ASP A 63 -1.20 -5.38 -1.39
N VAL A 64 0.05 -5.56 -0.99
CA VAL A 64 0.76 -6.84 -1.08
C VAL A 64 0.11 -7.93 -0.22
N HIS A 65 -0.48 -7.58 0.94
CA HIS A 65 -1.16 -8.54 1.81
C HIS A 65 -2.40 -9.09 1.12
N PHE A 66 -3.21 -8.20 0.54
CA PHE A 66 -4.39 -8.57 -0.23
C PHE A 66 -4.04 -9.41 -1.46
N ILE A 67 -3.07 -8.96 -2.27
CA ILE A 67 -2.63 -9.66 -3.48
C ILE A 67 -2.13 -11.07 -3.13
N ARG A 68 -1.26 -11.22 -2.14
CA ARG A 68 -0.73 -12.52 -1.72
C ARG A 68 -1.81 -13.45 -1.21
N ALA A 69 -2.83 -12.92 -0.54
CA ALA A 69 -3.87 -13.72 0.06
C ALA A 69 -4.88 -14.29 -0.96
N ILE A 70 -5.06 -13.63 -2.11
CA ILE A 70 -6.13 -13.92 -3.08
C ILE A 70 -5.59 -14.34 -4.46
N ALA A 71 -4.46 -13.77 -4.92
CA ALA A 71 -4.00 -13.99 -6.29
C ALA A 71 -3.50 -15.43 -6.52
N THR A 72 -4.15 -16.11 -7.46
CA THR A 72 -3.73 -17.43 -7.96
C THR A 72 -2.94 -17.35 -9.27
N SER A 73 -2.98 -16.19 -9.93
CA SER A 73 -2.28 -15.88 -11.17
C SER A 73 -2.02 -14.38 -11.23
N VAL A 74 -0.92 -13.97 -11.86
CA VAL A 74 -0.53 -12.55 -11.96
C VAL A 74 -0.45 -12.13 -13.42
N LEU A 75 -1.11 -11.02 -13.75
CA LEU A 75 -0.99 -10.35 -15.03
C LEU A 75 -0.13 -9.10 -14.86
N HIS A 76 1.10 -9.14 -15.36
CA HIS A 76 2.01 -8.01 -15.30
C HIS A 76 1.87 -7.15 -16.54
N ILE A 77 1.58 -5.86 -16.35
CA ILE A 77 1.45 -4.89 -17.44
C ILE A 77 2.73 -4.04 -17.46
N THR A 78 3.48 -4.09 -18.56
CA THR A 78 4.64 -3.21 -18.76
C THR A 78 4.33 -2.15 -19.81
N ALA A 79 4.75 -0.91 -19.56
CA ALA A 79 4.63 0.15 -20.55
C ALA A 79 5.59 -0.13 -21.72
N GLY A 80 5.04 -0.14 -22.94
CA GLY A 80 5.86 -0.22 -24.15
C GLY A 80 6.67 1.07 -24.35
N PRO A 81 7.78 1.02 -25.11
CA PRO A 81 8.44 2.21 -25.63
C PRO A 81 7.42 3.13 -26.31
N ALA A 82 7.62 4.46 -26.20
CA ALA A 82 6.69 5.48 -26.67
C ALA A 82 6.11 5.16 -28.07
N GLY A 83 4.79 4.93 -28.13
CA GLY A 83 4.07 4.61 -29.38
C GLY A 83 3.73 3.13 -29.60
N THR A 84 4.27 2.22 -28.79
CA THR A 84 3.87 0.80 -28.78
C THR A 84 3.02 0.53 -27.53
N GLY A 85 1.84 -0.06 -27.71
CA GLY A 85 0.93 -0.36 -26.59
C GLY A 85 1.61 -1.18 -25.48
N GLY A 86 1.04 -1.15 -24.27
CA GLY A 86 1.58 -1.92 -23.13
C GLY A 86 1.64 -3.42 -23.41
N ARG A 87 2.69 -4.09 -22.91
CA ARG A 87 2.84 -5.55 -23.01
C ARG A 87 2.21 -6.18 -21.77
N LEU A 88 1.32 -7.15 -21.99
CA LEU A 88 0.74 -7.98 -20.93
C LEU A 88 1.53 -9.29 -20.86
N THR A 89 2.06 -9.61 -19.68
CA THR A 89 2.75 -10.88 -19.41
C THR A 89 1.99 -11.65 -18.36
N PHE A 90 1.51 -12.85 -18.71
CA PHE A 90 0.77 -13.71 -17.80
C PHE A 90 1.70 -14.68 -17.05
N TYR A 91 1.53 -14.76 -15.74
CA TYR A 91 2.25 -15.68 -14.87
C TYR A 91 1.24 -16.65 -14.23
N PRO A 92 1.28 -17.97 -14.57
CA PRO A 92 0.37 -18.98 -14.03
C PRO A 92 0.80 -19.44 -12.63
N GLY A 93 0.80 -18.52 -11.68
CA GLY A 93 1.14 -18.78 -10.28
C GLY A 93 0.82 -17.59 -9.39
N ASP A 94 0.88 -17.83 -8.09
CA ASP A 94 0.63 -16.80 -7.09
C ASP A 94 1.64 -15.64 -7.17
N TYR A 95 1.45 -14.66 -6.29
CA TYR A 95 2.31 -13.49 -6.27
C TYR A 95 3.78 -13.83 -5.98
N ASP A 96 4.07 -14.82 -5.14
CA ASP A 96 5.45 -15.18 -4.82
C ASP A 96 6.14 -15.90 -6.00
N TYR A 97 5.40 -16.70 -6.77
CA TYR A 97 5.87 -17.26 -8.04
C TYR A 97 6.23 -16.14 -9.04
N TYR A 98 5.41 -15.10 -9.13
CA TYR A 98 5.71 -13.93 -9.96
C TYR A 98 6.99 -13.21 -9.50
N LEU A 99 7.22 -13.05 -8.19
CA LEU A 99 8.44 -12.43 -7.67
C LEU A 99 9.71 -13.22 -8.03
N ASP A 100 9.66 -14.54 -7.90
CA ASP A 100 10.79 -15.41 -8.27
C ASP A 100 11.09 -15.33 -9.77
N LYS A 101 10.06 -15.42 -10.62
CA LYS A 101 10.20 -15.38 -12.08
C LYS A 101 10.60 -14.02 -12.63
N SER A 102 10.13 -12.94 -12.03
CA SER A 102 10.50 -11.58 -12.42
C SER A 102 11.93 -11.21 -11.99
N LYS A 103 12.61 -12.05 -11.20
CA LYS A 103 13.91 -11.75 -10.56
C LYS A 103 13.86 -10.44 -9.75
N ALA A 104 12.67 -10.04 -9.32
CA ALA A 104 12.50 -8.84 -8.53
C ALA A 104 13.00 -9.11 -7.10
N THR A 105 14.07 -8.44 -6.69
CA THR A 105 14.68 -8.60 -5.37
C THR A 105 13.73 -8.20 -4.20
N SER A 106 12.57 -7.59 -4.51
CA SER A 106 11.51 -7.33 -3.51
C SER A 106 10.13 -7.13 -4.14
N ALA A 107 9.07 -7.44 -3.36
CA ALA A 107 7.66 -7.24 -3.74
C ALA A 107 7.34 -5.81 -4.23
N ARG A 108 7.90 -4.79 -3.57
CA ARG A 108 7.72 -3.38 -3.95
C ARG A 108 8.45 -3.00 -5.25
N ILE A 109 9.52 -3.71 -5.60
CA ILE A 109 10.21 -3.53 -6.89
C ILE A 109 9.42 -4.19 -8.00
N ALA A 110 8.83 -5.37 -7.78
CA ALA A 110 8.04 -6.05 -8.81
C ALA A 110 6.82 -5.23 -9.25
N LEU A 111 6.13 -4.58 -8.29
CA LEU A 111 5.01 -3.68 -8.58
C LEU A 111 5.41 -2.42 -9.36
N THR A 112 6.69 -2.03 -9.34
CA THR A 112 7.20 -0.81 -9.98
C THR A 112 8.14 -1.09 -11.17
N ALA A 113 8.53 -2.34 -11.39
CA ALA A 113 9.49 -2.77 -12.42
C ALA A 113 8.83 -2.87 -13.80
N GLY A 114 8.43 -1.71 -14.33
CA GLY A 114 8.01 -1.55 -15.73
C GLY A 114 9.15 -1.40 -16.73
N ARG A 115 10.41 -1.73 -16.38
CA ARG A 115 11.56 -1.59 -17.28
C ARG A 115 12.50 -2.78 -17.22
N ASP A 116 12.62 -3.45 -18.36
CA ASP A 116 13.64 -4.42 -18.76
C ASP A 116 13.72 -5.72 -17.95
N ALA A 117 12.81 -6.66 -18.24
CA ALA A 117 13.05 -8.09 -17.99
C ALA A 117 13.57 -8.74 -19.30
N PRO A 118 14.76 -9.36 -19.31
CA PRO A 118 15.25 -10.09 -20.48
C PRO A 118 14.47 -11.39 -20.64
N GLU A 119 14.02 -11.65 -21.87
CA GLU A 119 13.34 -12.88 -22.28
C GLU A 119 14.22 -14.11 -22.02
N VAL A 120 13.75 -15.04 -21.20
CA VAL A 120 14.37 -16.36 -21.05
C VAL A 120 13.84 -17.25 -22.16
N ASN A 121 14.51 -17.23 -23.31
CA ASN A 121 14.35 -18.26 -24.32
C ASN A 121 15.26 -19.43 -23.98
N GLY A 122 14.70 -20.64 -23.98
CA GLY A 122 15.36 -21.85 -23.54
C GLY A 122 16.46 -22.26 -24.51
N GLN A 123 17.69 -22.32 -24.01
CA GLN A 123 18.75 -23.16 -24.57
C GLN A 123 19.78 -23.46 -23.48
N LYS A 124 19.99 -24.76 -23.22
CA LYS A 124 21.17 -25.25 -22.50
C LYS A 124 22.43 -24.77 -23.24
N PRO A 125 23.52 -24.48 -22.51
CA PRO A 125 24.82 -24.82 -23.06
C PRO A 125 25.68 -25.58 -22.05
N GLU A 126 26.40 -26.53 -22.62
CA GLU A 126 27.47 -27.29 -22.01
C GLU A 126 28.72 -26.43 -21.68
N VAL A 127 29.56 -27.08 -20.88
CA VAL A 127 30.87 -26.74 -20.34
C VAL A 127 31.81 -25.97 -21.27
N GLY A 128 32.49 -24.95 -20.71
CA GLY A 128 33.70 -24.36 -21.29
C GLY A 128 34.50 -23.55 -20.27
N LYS A 129 35.56 -24.15 -19.70
CA LYS A 129 36.58 -23.47 -18.88
C LYS A 129 37.36 -22.48 -19.75
N GLN A 130 37.56 -21.24 -19.28
CA GLN A 130 38.79 -20.48 -19.57
C GLN A 130 39.04 -19.39 -18.52
N THR A 131 40.32 -19.19 -18.26
CA THR A 131 40.95 -18.62 -17.06
C THR A 131 41.32 -17.13 -17.21
N GLY A 132 41.03 -16.34 -16.17
CA GLY A 132 41.95 -15.38 -15.54
C GLY A 132 42.43 -14.14 -16.31
N SER A 133 41.75 -12.99 -16.14
CA SER A 133 42.36 -11.64 -16.01
C SER A 133 41.34 -10.53 -15.64
N GLY A 134 40.34 -10.84 -14.79
CA GLY A 134 39.24 -9.90 -14.48
C GLY A 134 39.19 -9.35 -13.05
N SER A 135 39.96 -9.92 -12.12
CA SER A 135 39.55 -9.92 -10.71
C SER A 135 39.74 -8.59 -9.94
N ARG A 136 40.64 -7.69 -10.37
CA ARG A 136 40.83 -6.38 -9.70
C ARG A 136 39.82 -5.32 -10.13
N LYS A 137 39.50 -5.20 -11.43
CA LYS A 137 38.48 -4.26 -11.93
C LYS A 137 37.07 -4.67 -11.48
N GLN A 138 36.77 -5.97 -11.48
CA GLN A 138 35.49 -6.50 -10.99
C GLN A 138 35.27 -6.26 -9.49
N LYS A 139 36.32 -6.30 -8.66
CA LYS A 139 36.20 -6.10 -7.20
C LYS A 139 36.01 -4.63 -6.81
N ALA A 140 36.56 -3.69 -7.58
CA ALA A 140 36.35 -2.25 -7.38
C ALA A 140 34.93 -1.82 -7.81
N GLN A 141 34.46 -2.32 -8.96
CA GLN A 141 33.12 -2.03 -9.47
C GLN A 141 32.01 -2.59 -8.55
N LYS A 142 32.23 -3.79 -7.99
CA LYS A 142 31.31 -4.42 -7.03
C LYS A 142 31.23 -3.69 -5.67
N ARG A 143 32.25 -2.89 -5.30
CA ARG A 143 32.23 -2.05 -4.09
C ARG A 143 31.44 -0.76 -4.32
N LEU A 144 31.66 -0.09 -5.45
CA LEU A 144 30.91 1.12 -5.84
C LEU A 144 29.40 0.85 -5.98
N GLU A 145 29.01 -0.30 -6.53
CA GLU A 145 27.60 -0.73 -6.59
C GLU A 145 27.01 -1.09 -5.23
N ALA A 146 27.82 -1.63 -4.30
CA ALA A 146 27.36 -1.92 -2.95
C ALA A 146 27.17 -0.62 -2.13
N ASP A 147 28.05 0.35 -2.30
CA ASP A 147 27.96 1.66 -1.64
C ASP A 147 26.77 2.47 -2.17
N SER A 148 26.51 2.44 -3.48
CA SER A 148 25.33 3.11 -4.06
C SER A 148 24.01 2.48 -3.59
N ARG A 149 23.94 1.15 -3.49
CA ARG A 149 22.78 0.43 -2.92
C ARG A 149 22.57 0.76 -1.45
N ASN A 150 23.63 0.84 -0.66
CA ASN A 150 23.55 1.19 0.75
C ASN A 150 23.12 2.65 0.95
N ALA A 151 23.57 3.58 0.10
CA ALA A 151 23.16 4.99 0.15
C ALA A 151 21.66 5.15 -0.15
N VAL A 152 21.14 4.48 -1.18
CA VAL A 152 19.71 4.50 -1.53
C VAL A 152 18.87 3.83 -0.44
N ALA A 153 19.31 2.69 0.09
CA ALA A 153 18.61 2.02 1.19
C ALA A 153 18.60 2.85 2.48
N LYS A 154 19.68 3.57 2.78
CA LYS A 154 19.75 4.46 3.95
C LYS A 154 18.83 5.66 3.81
N ALA A 155 18.86 6.34 2.66
CA ALA A 155 17.96 7.46 2.37
C ALA A 155 16.48 7.05 2.44
N ARG A 156 16.15 5.85 1.97
CA ARG A 156 14.79 5.30 2.08
C ARG A 156 14.39 5.03 3.53
N ARG A 157 15.25 4.39 4.32
CA ARG A 157 15.02 4.14 5.75
C ARG A 157 14.83 5.43 6.55
N GLU A 158 15.56 6.49 6.22
CA GLU A 158 15.39 7.80 6.85
C GLU A 158 14.01 8.41 6.56
N LYS A 159 13.54 8.31 5.31
CA LYS A 159 12.19 8.76 4.95
C LYS A 159 11.09 7.89 5.59
N GLU A 160 11.25 6.56 5.60
CA GLU A 160 10.31 5.64 6.27
C GLU A 160 10.24 5.89 7.78
N LYS A 161 11.38 6.20 8.43
CA LYS A 161 11.41 6.60 9.83
C LYS A 161 10.65 7.91 10.07
N ARG A 162 10.76 8.88 9.15
CA ARG A 162 10.02 10.14 9.24
C ARG A 162 8.50 9.95 9.10
N VAL A 163 8.06 9.05 8.22
CA VAL A 163 6.64 8.65 8.09
C VAL A 163 6.15 8.09 9.42
N HIS A 164 6.88 7.13 10.01
CA HIS A 164 6.51 6.53 11.30
C HIS A 164 6.48 7.55 12.45
N GLU A 165 7.40 8.53 12.46
CA GLU A 165 7.39 9.61 13.46
C GLU A 165 6.15 10.51 13.32
N LEU A 166 5.69 10.77 12.09
CA LEU A 166 4.48 11.55 11.84
C LEU A 166 3.23 10.77 12.22
N GLU A 167 3.15 9.48 11.88
CA GLU A 167 2.05 8.58 12.29
C GLU A 167 1.91 8.51 13.81
N ALA A 168 3.01 8.33 14.53
CA ALA A 168 2.99 8.29 15.99
C ALA A 168 2.49 9.61 16.60
N LYS A 169 2.83 10.76 16.00
CA LYS A 169 2.35 12.08 16.45
C LYS A 169 0.88 12.30 16.15
N ILE A 170 0.41 11.89 14.98
CA ILE A 170 -1.01 11.97 14.59
C ILE A 170 -1.84 11.13 15.55
N ALA A 171 -1.45 9.87 15.78
CA ALA A 171 -2.15 8.97 16.71
C ALA A 171 -2.21 9.53 18.14
N ALA A 172 -1.14 10.17 18.62
CA ALA A 172 -1.14 10.81 19.94
C ALA A 172 -2.13 11.99 20.02
N LEU A 173 -2.17 12.84 18.99
CA LEU A 173 -3.08 13.99 18.94
C LEU A 173 -4.55 13.57 18.75
N GLU A 174 -4.81 12.52 17.97
CA GLU A 174 -6.15 11.91 17.87
C GLU A 174 -6.61 11.33 19.21
N GLY A 175 -5.68 10.72 19.97
CA GLY A 175 -5.94 10.28 21.35
C GLY A 175 -6.35 11.44 22.26
N GLN A 176 -5.60 12.55 22.23
CA GLN A 176 -5.94 13.76 23.00
C GLN A 176 -7.26 14.38 22.56
N GLN A 177 -7.55 14.41 21.26
CA GLN A 177 -8.83 14.87 20.73
C GLN A 177 -9.98 14.05 21.27
N LYS A 178 -9.83 12.71 21.33
CA LYS A 178 -10.84 11.80 21.87
C LYS A 178 -11.07 12.02 23.38
N GLU A 179 -10.02 12.22 24.16
CA GLU A 179 -10.14 12.51 25.60
C GLU A 179 -10.87 13.83 25.86
N LEU A 180 -10.51 14.88 25.11
CA LEU A 180 -11.16 16.19 25.23
C LEU A 180 -12.61 16.18 24.73
N ALA A 181 -12.90 15.41 23.67
CA ALA A 181 -14.27 15.20 23.21
C ALA A 181 -15.11 14.46 24.27
N ALA A 182 -14.57 13.42 24.91
CA ALA A 182 -15.24 12.73 26.01
C ALA A 182 -15.46 13.65 27.22
N ALA A 183 -14.53 14.57 27.50
CA ALA A 183 -14.70 15.57 28.56
C ALA A 183 -15.81 16.59 28.27
N LEU A 184 -16.22 16.78 27.01
CA LEU A 184 -17.42 17.56 26.64
C LEU A 184 -18.72 16.77 26.77
N GLU A 185 -18.68 15.44 26.88
CA GLU A 185 -19.89 14.64 27.08
C GLU A 185 -20.41 14.74 28.53
N ASP A 186 -19.59 15.24 29.46
CA ASP A 186 -19.97 15.48 30.85
C ASP A 186 -20.84 16.75 30.99
N PRO A 187 -22.08 16.65 31.50
CA PRO A 187 -22.95 17.80 31.77
C PRO A 187 -22.32 18.86 32.67
N ALA A 188 -21.38 18.48 33.55
CA ALA A 188 -20.65 19.40 34.42
C ALA A 188 -19.71 20.35 33.66
N ALA A 189 -19.35 20.04 32.40
CA ALA A 189 -18.51 20.91 31.59
C ALA A 189 -19.20 22.22 31.17
N TYR A 190 -20.54 22.22 31.10
CA TYR A 190 -21.38 23.33 30.61
C TYR A 190 -21.96 24.22 31.72
N THR A 191 -21.66 23.93 32.99
CA THR A 191 -22.09 24.80 34.10
C THR A 191 -21.39 26.16 34.04
N PRO A 192 -21.97 27.24 34.60
CA PRO A 192 -21.29 28.53 34.69
C PRO A 192 -19.94 28.41 35.43
N GLY A 193 -18.83 28.76 34.77
CA GLY A 193 -17.47 28.53 35.27
C GLY A 193 -16.85 27.18 34.85
N GLY A 194 -17.56 26.39 34.04
CA GLY A 194 -17.11 25.12 33.48
C GLY A 194 -16.04 25.26 32.39
N ARG A 195 -15.45 24.13 32.00
CA ARG A 195 -14.29 24.07 31.10
C ARG A 195 -14.67 23.96 29.62
N ALA A 196 -15.96 23.91 29.26
CA ALA A 196 -16.40 23.69 27.88
C ALA A 196 -15.77 24.66 26.85
N THR A 197 -15.66 25.95 27.19
CA THR A 197 -15.05 26.94 26.27
C THR A 197 -13.55 26.74 26.09
N ALA A 198 -12.84 26.34 27.16
CA ALA A 198 -11.41 26.02 27.09
C ALA A 198 -11.18 24.73 26.29
N ILE A 199 -11.98 23.69 26.54
CA ILE A 199 -11.90 22.41 25.83
C ILE A 199 -12.20 22.59 24.33
N ASN A 200 -13.22 23.38 23.96
CA ASN A 200 -13.51 23.67 22.54
C ASN A 200 -12.37 24.44 21.85
N ARG A 201 -11.70 25.36 22.55
CA ARG A 201 -10.53 26.06 22.03
C ARG A 201 -9.38 25.10 21.79
N ASP A 202 -9.12 24.21 22.74
CA ASP A 202 -8.02 23.24 22.66
C ASP A 202 -8.30 22.17 21.58
N LEU A 203 -9.56 21.73 21.43
CA LEU A 203 -10.00 20.88 20.31
C LEU A 203 -9.83 21.55 18.94
N SER A 204 -10.13 22.85 18.85
CA SER A 204 -9.93 23.61 17.60
C SER A 204 -8.44 23.70 17.26
N ALA A 205 -7.58 23.96 18.24
CA ALA A 205 -6.12 23.97 18.05
C ALA A 205 -5.58 22.59 17.63
N LEU A 206 -6.01 21.52 18.30
CA LEU A 206 -5.66 20.14 17.94
C LEU A 206 -6.13 19.77 16.54
N SER A 207 -7.33 20.19 16.14
CA SER A 207 -7.84 19.97 14.78
C SER A 207 -6.96 20.64 13.72
N HIS A 208 -6.46 21.85 13.99
CA HIS A 208 -5.54 22.54 13.07
C HIS A 208 -4.18 21.82 13.00
N ASP A 209 -3.64 21.38 14.12
CA ASP A 209 -2.37 20.65 14.15
C ASP A 209 -2.46 19.26 13.50
N LEU A 210 -3.57 18.56 13.69
CA LEU A 210 -3.86 17.30 13.00
C LEU A 210 -3.94 17.49 11.49
N ALA A 211 -4.66 18.51 11.02
CA ALA A 211 -4.74 18.80 9.59
C ALA A 211 -3.35 19.11 8.99
N ARG A 212 -2.52 19.88 9.70
CA ARG A 212 -1.15 20.20 9.28
C ARG A 212 -0.26 18.96 9.23
N LEU A 213 -0.26 18.14 10.28
CA LEU A 213 0.58 16.94 10.36
C LEU A 213 0.13 15.86 9.38
N THR A 214 -1.18 15.74 9.13
CA THR A 214 -1.73 14.84 8.11
C THR A 214 -1.27 15.26 6.72
N SER A 215 -1.31 16.55 6.40
CA SER A 215 -0.79 17.06 5.13
C SER A 215 0.74 16.87 4.99
N GLU A 216 1.50 17.06 6.07
CA GLU A 216 2.94 16.73 6.10
C GLU A 216 3.17 15.24 5.85
N TRP A 217 2.40 14.36 6.50
CA TRP A 217 2.48 12.90 6.32
C TRP A 217 2.13 12.48 4.89
N GLU A 218 1.07 13.04 4.29
CA GLU A 218 0.70 12.79 2.89
C GLU A 218 1.84 13.16 1.94
N SER A 219 2.45 14.33 2.15
CA SER A 219 3.57 14.80 1.31
C SER A 219 4.81 13.91 1.43
N VAL A 220 5.18 13.51 2.65
CA VAL A 220 6.36 12.68 2.90
C VAL A 220 6.13 11.26 2.39
N THR A 221 4.92 10.72 2.56
CA THR A 221 4.53 9.40 2.05
C THR A 221 4.55 9.37 0.52
N ALA A 222 4.06 10.42 -0.14
CA ALA A 222 4.17 10.57 -1.60
C ALA A 222 5.63 10.59 -2.08
N MET A 223 6.53 11.25 -1.34
CA MET A 223 7.99 11.27 -1.63
C MET A 223 8.72 9.94 -1.35
N VAL A 224 8.12 9.04 -0.56
CA VAL A 224 8.61 7.68 -0.34
C VAL A 224 8.10 6.73 -1.42
N SER A 225 6.92 7.00 -1.98
CA SER A 225 6.26 6.17 -2.99
C SER A 225 6.60 6.56 -4.44
N ALA A 226 7.22 7.73 -4.66
CA ALA A 226 7.74 8.13 -5.96
C ALA A 226 8.97 7.29 -6.37
N PRO A 227 9.04 6.79 -7.63
CA PRO A 227 10.08 5.88 -8.12
C PRO A 227 11.48 6.50 -8.22
#